data_AF-B6VUR0-F1
#
_entry.id   AF-B6VUR0-F1
#
_cell.length_a   1.000
_cell.length_b   1.000
_cell.length_c   1.000
_cell.angle_alpha   90.00
_cell.angle_beta   90.00
_cell.angle_gamma   90.00
#
_symmetry.space_group_name_H-M   'P 1'
#
loop_
_entity.id
_entity.type
_entity.pdbx_description
1 polymer ?
#
loop_
_entity_poly.entity_id
_entity_poly.type
_entity_poly.pdbx_seq_one_letter_code
_entity_poly.pdbx_strand_id
1 'polypeptide(L)'
;MDEYDTLIVGTPIWGGHLTPAMKSFLAGYDLSGKYIAPFCTHGGSGTAQSVSDIRSVCPNSTILGSLAVYGSQAENSRGDVEKWLEQIGILKNN
;
A
#
# COMPACT_ATOMS: atom_id res chain seq x y z
N MET A 1 14.56 -6.05 7.53
CA MET A 1 13.98 -5.71 6.22
C MET A 1 14.54 -6.60 5.11
N ASP A 2 15.76 -7.09 5.28
CA ASP A 2 16.48 -7.89 4.28
C ASP A 2 15.84 -9.25 3.98
N GLU A 3 15.12 -9.82 4.94
CA GLU A 3 14.39 -11.09 4.77
C GLU A 3 13.11 -10.95 3.93
N TYR A 4 12.71 -9.73 3.56
CA TYR A 4 11.49 -9.47 2.80
C TYR A 4 11.81 -8.84 1.44
N ASP A 5 11.33 -9.49 0.39
CA ASP A 5 11.34 -8.94 -0.98
C ASP A 5 10.15 -8.00 -1.22
N THR A 6 9.02 -8.26 -0.56
CA THR A 6 7.76 -7.52 -0.73
C THR A 6 7.23 -7.02 0.61
N LEU A 7 6.82 -5.75 0.64
CA LEU A 7 6.13 -5.13 1.76
C LEU A 7 4.68 -4.83 1.39
N ILE A 8 3.73 -5.33 2.18
CA ILE A 8 2.33 -4.88 2.12
C ILE A 8 2.17 -3.72 3.11
N VAL A 9 1.80 -2.54 2.62
CA VAL A 9 1.81 -1.29 3.41
C VAL A 9 0.42 -0.70 3.50
N GLY A 10 -0.16 -0.68 4.71
CA GLY A 10 -1.49 -0.16 5.00
C GLY A 10 -1.47 1.22 5.65
N THR A 11 -2.31 2.15 5.20
CA THR A 11 -2.43 3.49 5.79
C THR A 11 -3.84 4.07 5.65
N PRO A 12 -4.40 4.78 6.65
CA PRO A 12 -5.57 5.62 6.38
C PRO A 12 -5.17 6.83 5.54
N ILE A 13 -6.09 7.38 4.74
CA ILE A 13 -5.84 8.64 4.03
C ILE A 13 -6.14 9.83 4.95
N TRP A 14 -5.13 10.67 5.21
CA TRP A 14 -5.26 11.89 6.01
C TRP A 14 -4.97 13.11 5.14
N GLY A 15 -5.95 14.00 4.98
CA GLY A 15 -5.79 15.20 4.15
C GLY A 15 -5.45 14.92 2.68
N GLY A 16 -5.72 13.71 2.18
CA GLY A 16 -5.35 13.28 0.83
C GLY A 16 -3.95 12.68 0.69
N HIS A 17 -3.25 12.43 1.80
CA HIS A 17 -1.85 12.00 1.80
C HIS A 17 -1.61 10.72 2.62
N LEU A 18 -0.42 10.16 2.42
CA LEU A 18 0.18 9.15 3.29
C LEU A 18 0.32 9.71 4.73
N THR A 19 -0.04 8.91 5.75
CA THR A 19 0.12 9.38 7.14
C THR A 19 1.58 9.71 7.48
N PRO A 20 1.83 10.73 8.34
CA PRO A 20 3.19 11.09 8.76
C PRO A 20 3.96 9.92 9.40
N ALA A 21 3.26 9.08 10.18
CA ALA A 21 3.84 7.89 10.78
C ALA A 21 4.33 6.89 9.72
N MET A 22 3.51 6.60 8.71
CA MET A 22 3.91 5.69 7.63
C MET A 22 4.99 6.29 6.74
N LYS A 23 4.94 7.60 6.47
CA LYS A 23 6.00 8.32 5.76
C LYS A 23 7.35 8.18 6.48
N SER A 24 7.36 8.37 7.79
CA SER A 24 8.57 8.24 8.62
C SER A 24 9.07 6.81 8.67
N PHE A 25 8.17 5.82 8.78
CA PHE A 25 8.53 4.40 8.74
C PHE A 25 9.23 4.04 7.42
N LEU A 26 8.63 4.39 6.28
CA LEU A 26 9.20 4.08 4.97
C LEU A 26 10.54 4.78 4.71
N ALA A 27 10.67 6.04 5.12
CA ALA A 27 11.93 6.78 5.01
C ALA A 27 13.04 6.27 5.95
N GLY A 28 12.69 5.46 6.96
CA GLY A 28 13.62 4.92 7.95
C GLY A 28 14.36 3.65 7.52
N TYR A 29 14.03 3.07 6.36
CA TYR A 29 14.65 1.85 5.85
C TYR A 29 15.17 2.03 4.42
N ASP A 30 16.25 1.33 4.07
CA ASP A 30 16.60 1.12 2.67
C ASP A 30 15.68 0.06 2.07
N LEU A 31 14.80 0.52 1.17
CA LEU A 31 13.84 -0.32 0.45
C LEU A 31 14.20 -0.51 -1.02
N SER A 32 15.44 -0.18 -1.40
CA SER A 32 15.92 -0.31 -2.76
C SER A 32 15.79 -1.76 -3.26
N GLY A 33 15.25 -1.93 -4.47
CA GLY A 33 15.01 -3.23 -5.09
C GLY A 33 13.82 -4.02 -4.54
N LYS A 34 13.14 -3.54 -3.50
CA LYS A 34 11.97 -4.21 -2.92
C LYS A 34 10.68 -3.85 -3.64
N TYR A 35 9.69 -4.73 -3.53
CA TYR A 35 8.32 -4.47 -3.97
C TYR A 35 7.51 -3.87 -2.83
N ILE A 36 6.69 -2.87 -3.12
CA ILE A 36 5.76 -2.26 -2.15
C ILE A 36 4.35 -2.37 -2.72
N ALA A 37 3.47 -3.05 -1.98
CA ALA A 37 2.06 -3.23 -2.27
C ALA A 37 1.22 -2.35 -1.33
N PRO A 38 0.85 -1.13 -1.74
CA PRO A 38 0.12 -0.21 -0.88
C PRO A 38 -1.37 -0.54 -0.81
N PHE A 39 -1.96 -0.41 0.36
CA PHE A 39 -3.41 -0.33 0.52
C PHE A 39 -3.80 0.80 1.48
N CYS A 40 -5.02 1.31 1.32
CA CYS A 40 -5.54 2.34 2.20
C CYS A 40 -7.02 2.17 2.52
N THR A 41 -7.41 2.68 3.70
CA THR A 41 -8.82 3.02 3.96
C THR A 41 -9.06 4.51 3.75
N HIS A 42 -10.21 4.87 3.18
CA HIS A 42 -10.55 6.27 2.89
C HIS A 42 -12.01 6.63 3.17
N GLY A 43 -12.24 7.93 3.34
CA GLY A 43 -13.59 8.53 3.47
C GLY A 43 -14.22 9.01 2.16
N GLY A 44 -13.64 8.64 1.00
CA GLY A 44 -14.19 8.94 -0.34
C GLY A 44 -13.15 9.32 -1.39
N SER A 45 -11.89 9.49 -0.98
CA SER A 45 -10.81 9.99 -1.84
C SER A 45 -10.12 8.93 -2.71
N GLY A 46 -10.48 7.66 -2.59
CA GLY A 46 -9.64 6.57 -3.12
C GLY A 46 -8.26 6.62 -2.47
N THR A 47 -7.21 6.38 -3.26
CA THR A 47 -5.81 6.46 -2.81
C THR A 47 -5.29 7.88 -2.62
N ALA A 48 -5.98 8.90 -3.17
CA ALA A 48 -5.50 10.28 -3.22
C ALA A 48 -4.02 10.36 -3.65
N GLN A 49 -3.16 11.07 -2.92
CA GLN A 49 -1.73 11.17 -3.19
C GLN A 49 -0.87 10.16 -2.44
N SER A 50 -1.45 9.26 -1.64
CA SER A 50 -0.67 8.34 -0.80
C SER A 50 0.30 7.47 -1.59
N VAL A 51 -0.09 6.99 -2.78
CA VAL A 51 0.80 6.19 -3.65
C VAL A 51 1.94 7.05 -4.21
N SER A 52 1.66 8.30 -4.59
CA SER A 52 2.68 9.26 -5.01
C SER A 52 3.66 9.58 -3.89
N ASP A 53 3.15 9.75 -2.66
CA ASP A 53 3.95 9.98 -1.47
C ASP A 53 4.89 8.79 -1.22
N ILE A 54 4.40 7.55 -1.31
CA ILE A 54 5.22 6.33 -1.21
C ILE A 54 6.31 6.31 -2.28
N ARG A 55 5.97 6.61 -3.55
CA ARG A 55 6.97 6.72 -4.64
C ARG A 55 8.06 7.74 -4.32
N SER A 56 7.70 8.85 -3.66
CA SER A 56 8.67 9.90 -3.32
C SER A 56 9.66 9.51 -2.23
N VAL A 57 9.23 8.70 -1.26
CA VAL A 57 10.10 8.24 -0.15
C VAL A 57 10.82 6.93 -0.46
N CYS A 58 10.30 6.13 -1.39
CA CYS A 58 10.87 4.86 -1.83
C CYS A 58 11.17 4.85 -3.35
N PRO A 59 12.01 5.76 -3.87
CA PRO A 59 12.18 5.95 -5.31
C PRO A 59 12.83 4.76 -6.02
N ASN A 60 13.58 3.94 -5.27
CA ASN A 60 14.29 2.76 -5.79
C ASN A 60 13.51 1.45 -5.55
N SER A 61 12.26 1.53 -5.11
CA SER A 61 11.37 0.38 -4.91
C SER A 61 10.38 0.25 -6.08
N THR A 62 9.94 -0.96 -6.35
CA THR A 62 8.87 -1.22 -7.32
C THR A 62 7.52 -1.12 -6.62
N ILE A 63 6.72 -0.10 -6.96
CA ILE A 63 5.37 0.04 -6.40
C ILE A 63 4.38 -0.78 -7.21
N LEU A 64 3.81 -1.81 -6.59
CA LEU A 64 2.78 -2.69 -7.15
C LEU A 64 1.41 -2.00 -7.17
N GLY A 65 0.41 -2.68 -7.76
CA GLY A 65 -0.98 -2.21 -7.77
C GLY A 65 -1.50 -1.93 -6.36
N SER A 66 -2.28 -0.86 -6.20
CA SER A 66 -2.80 -0.41 -4.91
C SER A 66 -4.24 -0.85 -4.67
N LEU A 67 -4.61 -1.10 -3.41
CA LEU A 67 -5.99 -1.29 -3.00
C LEU A 67 -6.52 -0.09 -2.21
N ALA A 68 -7.68 0.42 -2.60
CA ALA A 68 -8.40 1.45 -1.85
C ALA A 68 -9.74 0.87 -1.36
N VAL A 69 -9.93 0.88 -0.05
CA VAL A 69 -11.16 0.39 0.60
C VAL A 69 -11.87 1.57 1.26
N TYR A 70 -13.16 1.74 0.99
CA TYR A 70 -13.93 2.73 1.73
C TYR A 70 -14.02 2.31 3.20
N GLY A 71 -13.76 3.20 4.15
CA GLY A 71 -13.62 2.84 5.57
C GLY A 71 -14.84 2.10 6.14
N SER A 72 -16.06 2.48 5.73
CA SER A 72 -17.31 1.81 6.12
C SER A 72 -17.51 0.41 5.50
N GLN A 73 -16.67 0.00 4.56
CA GLN A 73 -16.72 -1.31 3.89
C GLN A 73 -15.56 -2.23 4.28
N ALA A 74 -14.65 -1.79 5.16
CA ALA A 74 -13.45 -2.55 5.52
C ALA A 74 -13.75 -3.94 6.09
N GLU A 75 -14.82 -4.09 6.89
CA GLU A 75 -15.21 -5.39 7.43
C GLU A 75 -15.67 -6.39 6.36
N ASN A 76 -16.16 -5.89 5.21
CA ASN A 76 -16.69 -6.69 4.11
C ASN A 76 -15.71 -6.78 2.92
N SER A 77 -14.47 -6.31 3.06
CA SER A 77 -13.54 -6.16 1.94
C SER A 77 -12.70 -7.40 1.63
N ARG A 78 -13.00 -8.56 2.23
CA ARG A 78 -12.20 -9.79 2.03
C ARG A 78 -12.05 -10.15 0.56
N GLY A 79 -13.15 -10.13 -0.20
CA GLY A 79 -13.11 -10.45 -1.62
C GLY A 79 -12.29 -9.44 -2.43
N ASP A 80 -12.27 -8.17 -2.04
CA ASP A 80 -11.45 -7.14 -2.70
C ASP A 80 -9.96 -7.35 -2.40
N VAL A 81 -9.63 -7.72 -1.16
CA VAL A 81 -8.25 -8.05 -0.74
C VAL A 81 -7.75 -9.28 -1.50
N GLU A 82 -8.52 -10.36 -1.57
CA GLU A 82 -8.15 -11.58 -2.29
C GLU A 82 -7.88 -11.29 -3.77
N LYS A 83 -8.82 -10.62 -4.46
CA LYS A 83 -8.64 -10.20 -5.87
C LYS A 83 -7.43 -9.31 -6.07
N TRP A 84 -7.20 -8.36 -5.16
CA TRP A 84 -6.04 -7.48 -5.23
C TRP A 84 -4.73 -8.25 -5.11
N LEU A 85 -4.64 -9.17 -4.15
CA LEU A 85 -3.45 -10.00 -3.94
C LEU A 85 -3.16 -10.92 -5.15
N GLU A 86 -4.20 -11.42 -5.82
CA GLU A 86 -4.07 -12.15 -7.09
C GLU A 86 -3.52 -11.24 -8.21
N GLN A 87 -4.08 -10.04 -8.36
CA GLN A 87 -3.67 -9.08 -9.39
C GLN A 87 -2.20 -8.66 -9.27
N ILE A 88 -1.70 -8.56 -8.03
CA ILE A 88 -0.29 -8.23 -7.77
C ILE A 88 0.61 -9.47 -7.67
N GLY A 89 0.07 -10.67 -7.94
CA GLY A 89 0.82 -11.92 -8.03
C GLY A 89 1.28 -12.51 -6.68
N ILE A 90 0.75 -12.04 -5.55
CA ILE A 90 1.06 -12.57 -4.22
C ILE A 90 0.26 -13.84 -3.94
N LEU A 91 -1.05 -13.81 -4.20
CA LEU A 91 -1.85 -15.03 -4.21
C LEU A 91 -1.79 -15.64 -5.62
N LYS A 92 -1.55 -16.95 -5.68
CA LYS A 92 -1.62 -17.72 -6.91
C LYS A 92 -2.83 -18.63 -6.83
N ASN A 93 -3.70 -18.56 -7.82
CA ASN A 93 -4.77 -19.53 -7.99
C ASN A 93 -4.15 -20.82 -8.54
N ASN A 94 -4.22 -21.89 -7.75
CA ASN A 94 -3.87 -23.24 -8.18
C ASN A 94 -4.93 -23.79 -9.15
#